data_AF-A0A8H3GL76-F1
#
_entry.id   AF-A0A8H3GL76-F1
#
_cell.length_a   1.000
_cell.length_b   1.000
_cell.length_c   1.000
_cell.angle_alpha   90.00
_cell.angle_beta   90.00
_cell.angle_gamma   90.00
#
_symmetry.space_group_name_H-M   'P 1'
#
loop_
_entity.id
_entity.type
_entity.pdbx_description
1 polymer ?
#
loop_
_entity_poly.entity_id
_entity_poly.type
_entity_poly.pdbx_seq_one_letter_code
_entity_poly.pdbx_strand_id
1 'polypeptide(L)'
;MHSLPTVPTVAGIPTDLSTIDYVDAYRYDTAFMHNSLIRAFNQIGGKALKVLPTEMVNFVNYVDAFCETLRRHCEGENTIIFPRLSSFTALDGEDNKALLGCLERMEQWVHEAAQHPEKADSVELVAAMEVMAPVFSSNMHEQVNHMNPPALKSALTGPELRALVDEDIAWIAQNSRMEYFLPFLVLHHDRSTNEAWPGLPAEAKNALPELMAANPECWHYAPFDLAGQLQN
;
A
#
# COMPACT_ATOMS: atom_id res chain seq x y z
N MET A 1 14.45 6.45 12.88
CA MET A 1 13.96 6.60 11.50
C MET A 1 13.15 7.89 11.34
N HIS A 2 13.39 8.67 10.27
CA HIS A 2 12.57 9.84 9.94
C HIS A 2 11.32 9.39 9.18
N SER A 3 10.18 10.04 9.42
CA SER A 3 8.96 9.78 8.66
C SER A 3 9.15 10.20 7.21
N LEU A 4 8.76 9.31 6.28
CA LEU A 4 8.74 9.60 4.86
C LEU A 4 7.60 10.58 4.52
N PRO A 5 7.82 11.50 3.58
CA PRO A 5 6.76 12.37 3.09
C PRO A 5 5.72 11.55 2.31
N THR A 6 4.47 11.99 2.37
CA THR A 6 3.39 11.45 1.53
C THR A 6 3.44 12.08 0.14
N VAL A 7 2.96 11.34 -0.86
CA VAL A 7 2.74 11.84 -2.22
C VAL A 7 1.67 12.94 -2.19
N PRO A 8 1.94 14.12 -2.75
CA PRO A 8 0.97 15.21 -2.77
C PRO A 8 -0.34 14.82 -3.48
N THR A 9 -1.46 14.95 -2.77
CA THR A 9 -2.80 14.87 -3.36
C THR A 9 -3.29 16.29 -3.62
N VAL A 10 -3.75 16.58 -4.84
CA VAL A 10 -4.13 17.94 -5.24
C VAL A 10 -5.48 18.30 -4.60
N ALA A 11 -5.58 19.48 -4.01
CA ALA A 11 -6.85 19.99 -3.49
C ALA A 11 -7.85 20.22 -4.64
N GLY A 12 -9.13 19.86 -4.42
CA GLY A 12 -10.20 20.09 -5.40
C GLY A 12 -10.43 18.95 -6.40
N ILE A 13 -9.82 17.78 -6.18
CA ILE A 13 -10.24 16.57 -6.88
C ILE A 13 -11.66 16.17 -6.48
N PRO A 14 -12.46 15.61 -7.41
CA PRO A 14 -13.76 15.04 -7.06
C PRO A 14 -13.61 13.93 -6.03
N THR A 15 -14.53 13.90 -5.07
CA THR A 15 -14.63 12.79 -4.12
C THR A 15 -14.79 11.46 -4.87
N ASP A 16 -15.77 11.37 -5.76
CA ASP A 16 -16.01 10.19 -6.57
C ASP A 16 -15.18 10.24 -7.85
N LEU A 17 -14.07 9.49 -7.87
CA LEU A 17 -13.18 9.38 -9.03
C LEU A 17 -13.87 8.80 -10.27
N SER A 18 -15.01 8.12 -10.13
CA SER A 18 -15.77 7.61 -11.29
C SER A 18 -16.48 8.70 -12.09
N THR A 19 -16.52 9.93 -11.56
CA THR A 19 -17.19 11.09 -12.21
C THR A 19 -16.28 11.85 -13.18
N ILE A 20 -15.01 11.46 -13.29
CA ILE A 20 -14.03 12.06 -14.21
C ILE A 20 -13.46 11.01 -15.17
N ASP A 21 -12.82 11.47 -16.25
CA ASP A 21 -12.10 10.57 -17.14
C ASP A 21 -11.02 9.84 -16.34
N TYR A 22 -11.02 8.51 -16.44
CA TYR A 22 -10.16 7.69 -15.59
C TYR A 22 -8.67 7.89 -15.88
N VAL A 23 -8.29 8.39 -17.07
CA VAL A 23 -6.91 8.81 -17.33
C VAL A 23 -6.48 9.96 -16.41
N ASP A 24 -7.40 10.86 -16.09
CA ASP A 24 -7.14 11.95 -15.16
C ASP A 24 -7.27 11.48 -13.70
N ALA A 25 -8.08 10.45 -13.43
CA ALA A 25 -8.29 9.86 -12.10
C ALA A 25 -7.13 8.98 -11.62
N TYR A 26 -6.52 8.20 -12.52
CA TYR A 26 -5.62 7.09 -12.16
C TYR A 26 -4.43 7.53 -11.29
N ARG A 27 -3.82 8.67 -11.60
CA ARG A 27 -2.73 9.24 -10.78
C ARG A 27 -3.12 9.47 -9.31
N TYR A 28 -4.38 9.78 -9.05
CA TYR A 28 -4.87 10.00 -7.69
C TYR A 28 -5.14 8.68 -6.98
N ASP A 29 -5.72 7.72 -7.72
CA ASP A 29 -5.96 6.36 -7.24
C ASP A 29 -4.63 5.72 -6.76
N THR A 30 -3.59 5.78 -7.58
CA THR A 30 -2.24 5.35 -7.23
C THR A 30 -1.67 6.14 -6.06
N ALA A 31 -1.82 7.47 -6.04
CA ALA A 31 -1.33 8.30 -4.93
C ALA A 31 -1.97 7.93 -3.59
N PHE A 32 -3.25 7.55 -3.56
CA PHE A 32 -3.93 7.10 -2.34
C PHE A 32 -3.41 5.74 -1.86
N MET A 33 -3.20 4.80 -2.77
CA MET A 33 -2.56 3.51 -2.43
C MET A 33 -1.15 3.72 -1.89
N HIS A 34 -0.33 4.51 -2.58
CA HIS A 34 1.04 4.82 -2.17
C HIS A 34 1.09 5.53 -0.83
N ASN A 35 0.17 6.47 -0.57
CA ASN A 35 0.09 7.13 0.72
C ASN A 35 -0.33 6.18 1.85
N SER A 36 -1.17 5.19 1.58
CA SER A 36 -1.52 4.14 2.54
C SER A 36 -0.29 3.30 2.90
N LEU A 37 0.50 2.89 1.90
CA LEU A 37 1.77 2.18 2.09
C LEU A 37 2.79 3.02 2.87
N ILE A 38 2.97 4.29 2.53
CA ILE A 38 3.88 5.22 3.22
C ILE A 38 3.48 5.39 4.68
N ARG A 39 2.19 5.52 4.98
CA ARG A 39 1.71 5.64 6.37
C ARG A 39 1.99 4.38 7.17
N ALA A 40 1.75 3.19 6.61
CA ALA A 40 2.10 1.93 7.27
C ALA A 40 3.60 1.84 7.57
N PHE A 41 4.44 2.14 6.58
CA PHE A 41 5.89 2.16 6.75
C PHE A 41 6.33 3.12 7.86
N ASN A 42 5.75 4.32 7.92
CA ASN A 42 6.01 5.29 8.98
C ASN A 42 5.53 4.80 10.37
N GLN A 43 4.38 4.11 10.44
CA GLN A 43 3.89 3.53 11.70
C GLN A 43 4.83 2.45 12.22
N ILE A 44 5.26 1.53 11.35
CA ILE A 44 6.24 0.49 11.69
C ILE A 44 7.50 1.13 12.26
N GLY A 45 8.09 2.10 11.55
CA GLY A 45 9.32 2.77 11.99
C GLY A 45 9.15 3.56 13.29
N GLY A 46 7.97 4.13 13.53
CA GLY A 46 7.65 4.88 14.74
C GLY A 46 7.41 4.03 15.99
N LYS A 47 7.01 2.76 15.79
CA LYS A 47 6.65 1.82 16.86
C LYS A 47 7.71 0.74 17.11
N ALA A 48 8.50 0.33 16.11
CA ALA A 48 9.40 -0.84 16.17
C ALA A 48 10.20 -0.97 17.48
N LEU A 49 10.91 0.08 17.91
CA LEU A 49 11.76 0.05 19.11
C LEU A 49 10.99 0.20 20.44
N LYS A 50 9.67 0.34 20.41
CA LYS A 50 8.81 0.61 21.57
C LYS A 50 7.82 -0.53 21.85
N VAL A 51 7.76 -1.54 20.98
CA VAL A 51 6.85 -2.67 21.11
C VAL A 51 7.22 -3.50 22.34
N LEU A 52 6.24 -3.79 23.20
CA LEU A 52 6.47 -4.65 24.36
C LEU A 52 6.64 -6.11 23.90
N PRO A 53 7.43 -6.94 24.60
CA PRO A 53 7.59 -8.35 24.25
C PRO A 53 6.26 -9.12 24.13
N THR A 54 5.29 -8.76 24.98
CA THR A 54 3.94 -9.34 24.97
C THR A 54 3.08 -8.95 23.76
N GLU A 55 3.46 -7.89 23.05
CA GLU A 55 2.75 -7.40 21.86
C GLU A 55 3.47 -7.77 20.56
N MET A 56 4.68 -8.36 20.66
CA MET A 56 5.53 -8.60 19.51
C MET A 56 4.86 -9.45 18.43
N VAL A 57 4.08 -10.47 18.80
CA VAL A 57 3.33 -11.29 17.84
C VAL A 57 2.36 -10.43 17.00
N ASN A 58 1.66 -9.50 17.64
CA ASN A 58 0.70 -8.62 16.96
C ASN A 58 1.41 -7.63 16.04
N PHE A 59 2.56 -7.11 16.50
CA PHE A 59 3.39 -6.23 15.69
C PHE A 59 3.99 -6.95 14.47
N VAL A 60 4.47 -8.18 14.64
CA VAL A 60 4.98 -9.01 13.53
C VAL A 60 3.88 -9.23 12.49
N ASN A 61 2.66 -9.56 12.91
CA ASN A 61 1.52 -9.71 11.99
C ASN A 61 1.18 -8.40 11.26
N TYR A 62 1.36 -7.24 11.91
CA TYR A 62 1.18 -5.94 11.26
C TYR A 62 2.26 -5.65 10.21
N VAL A 63 3.53 -5.97 10.50
CA VAL A 63 4.63 -5.85 9.53
C VAL A 63 4.42 -6.84 8.37
N ASP A 64 3.96 -8.06 8.65
CA ASP A 64 3.59 -9.06 7.64
C ASP A 64 2.51 -8.54 6.69
N ALA A 65 1.45 -7.90 7.23
CA ALA A 65 0.41 -7.28 6.41
C ALA A 65 0.94 -6.18 5.49
N PHE A 66 1.86 -5.33 5.99
CA PHE A 66 2.54 -4.34 5.16
C PHE A 66 3.37 -4.99 4.04
N CYS A 67 4.20 -5.98 4.39
CA CYS A 67 5.07 -6.65 3.42
C CYS A 67 4.26 -7.36 2.34
N GLU A 68 3.24 -8.13 2.73
CA GLU A 68 2.35 -8.82 1.81
C GLU A 68 1.65 -7.84 0.87
N THR A 69 1.06 -6.77 1.41
CA THR A 69 0.32 -5.79 0.60
C THR A 69 1.24 -5.03 -0.34
N LEU A 70 2.44 -4.61 0.12
CA LEU A 70 3.40 -3.94 -0.76
C LEU A 70 3.91 -4.87 -1.87
N ARG A 71 4.24 -6.12 -1.52
CA ARG A 71 4.68 -7.11 -2.50
C ARG A 71 3.63 -7.31 -3.59
N ARG A 72 2.38 -7.51 -3.18
CA ARG A 72 1.27 -7.78 -4.11
C ARG A 72 0.93 -6.58 -4.97
N HIS A 73 0.99 -5.37 -4.42
CA HIS A 73 0.91 -4.12 -5.18
C HIS A 73 1.97 -4.08 -6.30
N CYS A 74 3.25 -4.25 -5.95
CA CYS A 74 4.33 -4.19 -6.93
C CYS A 74 4.27 -5.33 -7.97
N GLU A 75 3.92 -6.55 -7.55
CA GLU A 75 3.79 -7.70 -8.44
C GLU A 75 2.60 -7.55 -9.40
N GLY A 76 1.47 -7.02 -8.94
CA GLY A 76 0.30 -6.69 -9.76
C GLY A 76 0.65 -5.67 -10.84
N GLU A 77 1.25 -4.55 -10.44
CA GLU A 77 1.72 -3.52 -11.38
C GLU A 77 2.66 -4.08 -12.45
N ASN A 78 3.65 -4.88 -12.05
CA ASN A 78 4.61 -5.48 -12.97
C ASN A 78 3.97 -6.53 -13.91
N THR A 79 2.91 -7.19 -13.47
CA THR A 79 2.24 -8.27 -14.23
C THR A 79 1.16 -7.73 -15.16
N ILE A 80 0.41 -6.72 -14.72
CA ILE A 80 -0.81 -6.25 -15.37
C ILE A 80 -0.61 -4.83 -15.94
N ILE A 81 -0.24 -3.87 -15.10
CA ILE A 81 -0.23 -2.45 -15.48
C ILE A 81 0.93 -2.10 -16.42
N PHE A 82 2.17 -2.27 -15.97
CA PHE A 82 3.37 -1.77 -16.64
C PHE A 82 3.62 -2.40 -18.02
N PRO A 83 3.32 -3.69 -18.27
CA PRO A 83 3.42 -4.25 -19.62
C PRO A 83 2.57 -3.49 -20.66
N ARG A 84 1.51 -2.81 -20.24
CA ARG A 84 0.63 -2.01 -21.13
C ARG A 84 1.05 -0.55 -21.23
N LEU A 85 1.74 -0.01 -20.23
CA LEU A 85 2.10 1.42 -20.15
C LEU A 85 3.57 1.73 -20.48
N SER A 86 4.47 0.76 -20.41
CA SER A 86 5.94 0.96 -20.53
C SER A 86 6.39 1.49 -21.89
N SER A 87 5.59 1.29 -22.95
CA SER A 87 5.89 1.88 -24.27
C SER A 87 5.59 3.37 -24.37
N PHE A 88 4.87 3.94 -23.39
CA PHE A 88 4.36 5.31 -23.41
C PHE A 88 4.78 6.13 -22.18
N THR A 89 5.23 5.45 -21.13
CA THR A 89 5.61 6.03 -19.84
C THR A 89 6.96 5.46 -19.40
N ALA A 90 7.59 6.06 -18.39
CA ALA A 90 8.79 5.49 -17.78
C ALA A 90 8.47 4.36 -16.76
N LEU A 91 7.23 3.85 -16.74
CA LEU A 91 6.81 2.75 -15.86
C LEU A 91 7.17 1.42 -16.52
N ASP A 92 8.34 0.87 -16.20
CA ASP A 92 8.86 -0.39 -16.77
C ASP A 92 9.02 -1.52 -15.75
N GLY A 93 8.80 -1.24 -14.45
CA GLY A 93 8.87 -2.20 -13.35
C GLY A 93 10.25 -2.40 -12.74
N GLU A 94 11.31 -1.77 -13.23
CA GLU A 94 12.65 -1.90 -12.61
C GLU A 94 12.70 -1.24 -11.22
N ASP A 95 11.97 -0.14 -11.00
CA ASP A 95 11.83 0.48 -9.68
C ASP A 95 11.13 -0.46 -8.67
N ASN A 96 10.10 -1.18 -9.12
CA ASN A 96 9.42 -2.19 -8.30
C ASN A 96 10.34 -3.36 -7.97
N LYS A 97 11.16 -3.81 -8.92
CA LYS A 97 12.13 -4.88 -8.68
C LYS A 97 13.19 -4.49 -7.65
N ALA A 98 13.71 -3.27 -7.72
CA ALA A 98 14.65 -2.76 -6.72
C ALA A 98 14.00 -2.66 -5.33
N LEU A 99 12.74 -2.21 -5.27
CA LEU A 99 11.97 -2.13 -4.04
C LEU A 99 11.70 -3.51 -3.43
N LEU A 100 11.27 -4.48 -4.24
CA LEU A 100 11.04 -5.85 -3.81
C LEU A 100 12.32 -6.50 -3.25
N GLY A 101 13.48 -6.24 -3.85
CA GLY A 101 14.76 -6.71 -3.32
C GLY A 101 15.10 -6.11 -1.95
N CYS A 102 14.68 -4.88 -1.65
CA CYS A 102 14.81 -4.31 -0.31
C CYS A 102 13.80 -4.92 0.68
N LEU A 103 12.58 -5.19 0.20
CA LEU A 103 11.49 -5.75 0.99
C LEU A 103 11.80 -7.15 1.52
N GLU A 104 12.55 -7.96 0.76
CA GLU A 104 12.99 -9.31 1.15
C GLU A 104 13.63 -9.36 2.55
N ARG A 105 14.36 -8.30 2.94
CA ARG A 105 14.97 -8.26 4.27
C ARG A 105 13.96 -8.06 5.40
N MET A 106 12.92 -7.24 5.17
CA MET A 106 11.83 -7.08 6.14
C MET A 106 10.99 -8.35 6.23
N GLU A 107 10.76 -9.04 5.11
CA GLU A 107 10.06 -10.32 5.08
C GLU A 107 10.82 -11.43 5.79
N GLN A 108 12.14 -11.48 5.62
CA GLN A 108 12.98 -12.41 6.37
C GLN A 108 12.86 -12.14 7.88
N TRP A 109 12.87 -10.87 8.30
CA TRP A 109 12.63 -10.52 9.69
C TRP A 109 11.25 -10.98 10.18
N VAL A 110 10.19 -10.76 9.40
CA VAL A 110 8.82 -11.23 9.72
C VAL A 110 8.81 -12.75 9.89
N HIS A 111 9.43 -13.48 8.96
CA HIS A 111 9.48 -14.94 9.00
C HIS A 111 10.15 -15.47 10.27
N GLU A 112 11.30 -14.91 10.64
CA GLU A 112 12.05 -15.30 11.84
C GLU A 112 11.31 -14.91 13.12
N ALA A 113 10.78 -13.68 13.17
CA ALA A 113 10.04 -13.17 14.32
C ALA A 113 8.69 -13.88 14.52
N ALA A 114 8.05 -14.37 13.47
CA ALA A 114 6.82 -15.16 13.59
C ALA A 114 7.08 -16.53 14.22
N GLN A 115 8.27 -17.12 14.00
CA GLN A 115 8.66 -18.38 14.61
C GLN A 115 9.13 -18.22 16.05
N HIS A 116 9.82 -17.11 16.35
CA HIS A 116 10.45 -16.82 17.62
C HIS A 116 10.24 -15.36 18.05
N PRO A 117 9.01 -14.95 18.38
CA PRO A 117 8.69 -13.55 18.68
C PRO A 117 9.47 -13.00 19.87
N GLU A 118 9.82 -13.84 20.85
CA GLU A 118 10.64 -13.46 22.00
C GLU A 118 12.09 -13.11 21.66
N LYS A 119 12.55 -13.46 20.45
CA LYS A 119 13.89 -13.18 19.92
C LYS A 119 13.89 -12.13 18.82
N ALA A 120 12.73 -11.58 18.47
CA ALA A 120 12.61 -10.60 17.39
C ALA A 120 13.47 -9.36 17.69
N ASP A 121 14.46 -9.09 16.84
CA ASP A 121 15.32 -7.93 16.98
C ASP A 121 14.72 -6.73 16.24
N SER A 122 14.11 -5.81 16.98
CA SER A 122 13.54 -4.59 16.38
C SER A 122 14.60 -3.65 15.80
N VAL A 123 15.87 -3.77 16.20
CA VAL A 123 16.98 -3.01 15.60
C VAL A 123 17.25 -3.51 14.19
N GLU A 124 17.17 -4.82 13.96
CA GLU A 124 17.31 -5.37 12.61
C GLU A 124 16.18 -4.91 11.68
N LEU A 125 14.93 -4.91 12.15
CA LEU A 125 13.81 -4.37 11.38
C LEU A 125 14.06 -2.91 10.98
N VAL A 126 14.46 -2.07 11.94
CA VAL A 126 14.76 -0.65 11.67
C VAL A 126 15.91 -0.51 10.67
N ALA A 127 16.96 -1.31 10.79
CA ALA A 127 18.07 -1.29 9.84
C ALA A 127 17.62 -1.69 8.41
N ALA A 128 16.76 -2.69 8.27
CA ALA A 128 16.18 -3.08 6.99
C ALA A 128 15.33 -1.94 6.39
N MET A 129 14.51 -1.30 7.22
CA MET A 129 13.71 -0.15 6.83
C MET A 129 14.56 1.05 6.41
N GLU A 130 15.66 1.35 7.09
CA GLU A 130 16.57 2.45 6.74
C GLU A 130 17.22 2.25 5.37
N VAL A 131 17.55 1.01 5.00
CA VAL A 131 18.03 0.67 3.66
C VAL A 131 16.93 0.83 2.61
N MET A 132 15.71 0.38 2.92
CA MET A 132 14.56 0.42 2.00
C MET A 132 14.01 1.84 1.79
N ALA A 133 14.08 2.70 2.81
CA ALA A 133 13.47 4.03 2.83
C ALA A 133 13.71 4.91 1.59
N PRO A 134 14.95 5.13 1.12
CA PRO A 134 15.17 5.96 -0.07
C PRO A 134 14.57 5.33 -1.35
N VAL A 135 14.67 4.02 -1.51
CA VAL A 135 14.14 3.29 -2.68
C VAL A 135 12.61 3.34 -2.67
N PHE A 136 12.01 3.03 -1.52
CA PHE A 136 10.56 3.07 -1.32
C PHE A 136 10.00 4.48 -1.54
N SER A 137 10.60 5.50 -0.92
CA SER A 137 10.17 6.89 -1.11
C SER A 137 10.26 7.32 -2.56
N SER A 138 11.37 7.02 -3.25
CA SER A 138 11.55 7.38 -4.65
C SER A 138 10.51 6.68 -5.54
N ASN A 139 10.34 5.37 -5.39
CA ASN A 139 9.41 4.57 -6.19
C ASN A 139 7.97 5.11 -6.05
N MET A 140 7.49 5.29 -4.81
CA MET A 140 6.12 5.78 -4.56
C MET A 140 5.84 7.16 -5.18
N HIS A 141 6.84 8.05 -5.24
CA HIS A 141 6.67 9.39 -5.80
C HIS A 141 6.84 9.42 -7.33
N GLU A 142 7.88 8.79 -7.85
CA GLU A 142 8.19 8.86 -9.28
C GLU A 142 7.18 8.13 -10.14
N GLN A 143 6.62 7.01 -9.66
CA GLN A 143 5.53 6.35 -10.38
C GLN A 143 4.34 7.29 -10.63
N VAL A 144 3.90 8.03 -9.61
CA VAL A 144 2.79 8.99 -9.75
C VAL A 144 3.17 10.14 -10.68
N ASN A 145 4.44 10.59 -10.68
CA ASN A 145 4.93 11.59 -11.62
C ASN A 145 4.91 11.10 -13.07
N HIS A 146 5.23 9.82 -13.29
CA HIS A 146 5.20 9.19 -14.61
C HIS A 146 3.78 8.96 -15.15
N MET A 147 2.77 8.91 -14.27
CA MET A 147 1.34 8.84 -14.59
C MET A 147 0.75 10.20 -15.02
N ASN A 148 1.45 10.95 -15.87
CA ASN A 148 0.91 12.21 -16.39
C ASN A 148 -0.19 11.95 -17.46
N PRO A 149 -1.29 12.73 -17.47
CA PRO A 149 -2.40 12.46 -18.38
C PRO A 149 -2.05 12.43 -19.86
N PRO A 150 -1.17 13.30 -20.41
CA PRO A 150 -0.79 13.21 -21.82
C PRO A 150 -0.17 11.87 -22.22
N ALA A 151 0.72 11.32 -21.40
CA ALA A 151 1.35 10.02 -21.66
C ALA A 151 0.32 8.89 -21.57
N LEU A 152 -0.52 8.89 -20.54
CA LEU A 152 -1.58 7.88 -20.37
C LEU A 152 -2.62 7.94 -21.49
N LYS A 153 -3.05 9.14 -21.92
CA LYS A 153 -3.98 9.34 -23.06
C LYS A 153 -3.41 8.86 -24.38
N SER A 154 -2.07 8.80 -24.49
CA SER A 154 -1.38 8.24 -25.65
C SER A 154 -1.33 6.71 -25.62
N ALA A 155 -1.45 6.10 -24.44
CA ALA A 155 -1.41 4.66 -24.23
C ALA A 155 -2.80 4.01 -24.34
N LEU A 156 -3.78 4.56 -23.60
CA LEU A 156 -5.11 3.96 -23.39
C LEU A 156 -6.18 5.06 -23.25
N THR A 157 -7.41 4.73 -23.64
CA THR A 157 -8.59 5.53 -23.27
C THR A 157 -8.94 5.35 -21.79
N GLY A 158 -9.73 6.26 -21.21
CA GLY A 158 -10.21 6.15 -19.83
C GLY A 158 -10.87 4.79 -19.51
N PRO A 159 -11.83 4.31 -20.33
CA PRO A 159 -12.42 2.99 -20.12
C PRO A 159 -11.43 1.82 -20.21
N GLU A 160 -10.45 1.88 -21.12
CA GLU A 160 -9.43 0.83 -21.24
C GLU A 160 -8.48 0.82 -20.04
N LEU A 161 -8.05 1.99 -19.56
CA LEU A 161 -7.23 2.11 -18.36
C LEU A 161 -8.01 1.64 -17.12
N ARG A 162 -9.30 1.96 -17.03
CA ARG A 162 -10.16 1.47 -15.94
C ARG A 162 -10.26 -0.05 -15.94
N ALA A 163 -10.51 -0.65 -17.11
CA ALA A 163 -10.57 -2.10 -17.23
C ALA A 163 -9.24 -2.78 -16.85
N LEU A 164 -8.11 -2.14 -17.19
CA LEU A 164 -6.78 -2.63 -16.83
C LEU A 164 -6.54 -2.58 -15.30
N VAL A 165 -6.95 -1.50 -14.63
CA VAL A 165 -6.86 -1.41 -13.17
C VAL A 165 -7.83 -2.36 -12.48
N ASP A 166 -9.04 -2.55 -13.00
CA ASP A 166 -9.98 -3.54 -12.47
C ASP A 166 -9.41 -4.97 -12.61
N GLU A 167 -8.65 -5.27 -13.68
CA GLU A 167 -7.91 -6.53 -13.86
C GLU A 167 -6.79 -6.68 -12.81
N ASP A 168 -6.04 -5.62 -12.54
CA ASP A 168 -4.99 -5.61 -11.51
C ASP A 168 -5.56 -5.83 -10.11
N ILE A 169 -6.65 -5.13 -9.75
CA ILE A 169 -7.36 -5.32 -8.48
C ILE A 169 -7.86 -6.76 -8.35
N ALA A 170 -8.41 -7.35 -9.42
CA ALA A 170 -8.86 -8.73 -9.42
C ALA A 170 -7.69 -9.71 -9.26
N TRP A 171 -6.54 -9.42 -9.88
CA TRP A 171 -5.32 -10.21 -9.72
C TRP A 171 -4.81 -10.14 -8.28
N ILE A 172 -4.72 -8.94 -7.68
CA ILE A 172 -4.31 -8.76 -6.30
C ILE A 172 -5.26 -9.54 -5.38
N ALA A 173 -6.57 -9.40 -5.55
CA ALA A 173 -7.55 -10.12 -4.72
C ALA A 173 -7.43 -11.65 -4.77
N GLN A 174 -6.94 -12.21 -5.89
CA GLN A 174 -6.71 -13.65 -6.05
C GLN A 174 -5.35 -14.11 -5.52
N ASN A 175 -4.38 -13.21 -5.42
CA ASN A 175 -3.01 -13.53 -5.03
C ASN A 175 -2.65 -13.02 -3.62
N SER A 176 -3.55 -12.28 -2.98
CA SER A 176 -3.39 -11.70 -1.65
C SER A 176 -4.14 -12.44 -0.56
N ARG A 177 -3.67 -12.21 0.67
CA ARG A 177 -4.43 -12.51 1.89
C ARG A 177 -5.47 -11.42 2.08
N MET A 178 -6.72 -11.71 1.76
CA MET A 178 -7.79 -10.71 1.83
C MET A 178 -8.04 -10.18 3.24
N GLU A 179 -7.70 -10.97 4.27
CA GLU A 179 -7.71 -10.54 5.67
C GLU A 179 -6.63 -9.50 5.98
N TYR A 180 -5.63 -9.31 5.13
CA TYR A 180 -4.65 -8.23 5.20
C TYR A 180 -4.99 -7.09 4.26
N PHE A 181 -5.15 -7.41 2.97
CA PHE A 181 -5.26 -6.40 1.91
C PHE A 181 -6.43 -5.43 2.14
N LEU A 182 -7.65 -5.93 2.37
CA LEU A 182 -8.82 -5.03 2.52
C LEU A 182 -8.78 -4.18 3.80
N PRO A 183 -8.52 -4.75 5.00
CA PRO A 183 -8.29 -3.92 6.18
C PRO A 183 -7.15 -2.92 6.00
N PHE A 184 -6.05 -3.31 5.36
CA PHE A 184 -4.91 -2.42 5.12
C PHE A 184 -5.33 -1.18 4.34
N LEU A 185 -6.04 -1.32 3.23
CA LEU A 185 -6.51 -0.19 2.43
C LEU A 185 -7.38 0.78 3.25
N VAL A 186 -8.30 0.25 4.05
CA VAL A 186 -9.27 1.08 4.79
C VAL A 186 -8.64 1.78 6.00
N LEU A 187 -7.75 1.10 6.71
CA LEU A 187 -7.18 1.58 7.97
C LEU A 187 -5.93 2.45 7.78
N HIS A 188 -5.39 2.54 6.57
CA HIS A 188 -4.22 3.37 6.23
C HIS A 188 -4.55 4.56 5.33
N HIS A 189 -5.78 4.64 4.83
CA HIS A 189 -6.23 5.78 4.05
C HIS A 189 -6.72 6.92 4.92
N ASP A 190 -6.25 8.13 4.61
CA ASP A 190 -6.75 9.35 5.24
C ASP A 190 -7.99 9.84 4.51
N ARG A 191 -9.17 9.59 5.10
CA ARG A 191 -10.46 9.96 4.52
C ARG A 191 -10.63 11.46 4.29
N SER A 192 -9.84 12.32 4.96
CA SER A 192 -9.87 13.76 4.69
C SER A 192 -9.31 14.11 3.30
N THR A 193 -8.49 13.23 2.72
CA THR A 193 -7.94 13.41 1.37
C THR A 193 -8.89 12.93 0.27
N ASN A 194 -9.68 11.88 0.54
CA ASN A 194 -10.79 11.43 -0.30
C ASN A 194 -11.67 10.46 0.49
N GLU A 195 -12.94 10.79 0.73
CA GLU A 195 -13.83 9.94 1.54
C GLU A 195 -14.40 8.72 0.80
N ALA A 196 -14.34 8.70 -0.54
CA ALA A 196 -14.89 7.62 -1.35
C ALA A 196 -13.86 6.55 -1.70
N TRP A 197 -12.55 6.84 -1.65
CA TRP A 197 -11.49 5.87 -1.88
C TRP A 197 -11.42 4.82 -0.74
N PRO A 198 -11.23 3.50 -1.04
CA PRO A 198 -10.89 2.91 -2.34
C PRO A 198 -12.11 2.46 -3.18
N GLY A 199 -13.31 3.00 -2.93
CA GLY A 199 -14.48 2.71 -3.76
C GLY A 199 -14.97 1.27 -3.66
N LEU A 200 -14.83 0.63 -2.49
CA LEU A 200 -15.13 -0.80 -2.31
C LEU A 200 -16.57 -1.16 -2.74
N PRO A 201 -16.75 -2.30 -3.45
CA PRO A 201 -18.07 -2.85 -3.72
C PRO A 201 -18.76 -3.26 -2.41
N ALA A 202 -20.09 -3.40 -2.44
CA ALA A 202 -20.88 -3.68 -1.25
C ALA A 202 -20.47 -4.99 -0.56
N GLU A 203 -20.13 -6.00 -1.34
CA GLU A 203 -19.64 -7.30 -0.89
C GLU A 203 -18.35 -7.15 -0.06
N ALA A 204 -17.38 -6.37 -0.55
CA ALA A 204 -16.13 -6.12 0.17
C ALA A 204 -16.35 -5.30 1.45
N LYS A 205 -17.24 -4.30 1.42
CA LYS A 205 -17.64 -3.54 2.62
C LYS A 205 -18.27 -4.42 3.69
N ASN A 206 -19.13 -5.36 3.28
CA ASN A 206 -19.81 -6.27 4.19
C ASN A 206 -18.86 -7.33 4.78
N ALA A 207 -17.82 -7.74 4.04
CA ALA A 207 -16.82 -8.69 4.52
C ALA A 207 -15.79 -8.06 5.49
N LEU A 208 -15.59 -6.74 5.43
CA LEU A 208 -14.54 -6.03 6.16
C LEU A 208 -14.51 -6.30 7.68
N PRO A 209 -15.64 -6.31 8.42
CA PRO A 209 -15.62 -6.61 9.85
C PRO A 209 -15.10 -8.00 10.18
N GLU A 210 -15.45 -9.02 9.38
CA GLU A 210 -14.98 -10.40 9.56
C GLU A 210 -13.49 -10.52 9.22
N LEU A 211 -13.05 -9.89 8.14
CA LEU A 211 -11.64 -9.87 7.74
C LEU A 211 -10.76 -9.20 8.79
N MET A 212 -11.22 -8.10 9.40
CA MET A 212 -10.52 -7.47 10.51
C MET A 212 -10.47 -8.34 11.76
N ALA A 213 -11.55 -9.06 12.06
CA ALA A 213 -11.64 -9.96 13.19
C ALA A 213 -10.71 -11.18 13.08
N ALA A 214 -10.14 -11.46 11.91
CA ALA A 214 -9.12 -12.49 11.75
C ALA A 214 -7.77 -12.12 12.41
N ASN A 215 -7.45 -10.83 12.50
CA ASN A 215 -6.21 -10.32 13.11
C ASN A 215 -6.45 -9.05 13.94
N PRO A 216 -7.35 -9.05 14.94
CA PRO A 216 -7.87 -7.83 15.55
C PRO A 216 -6.77 -6.99 16.19
N GLU A 217 -5.81 -7.63 16.86
CA GLU A 217 -4.75 -6.96 17.59
C GLU A 217 -3.66 -6.35 16.70
N CYS A 218 -3.48 -6.83 15.46
CA CYS A 218 -2.49 -6.22 14.55
C CYS A 218 -2.97 -4.85 14.05
N TRP A 219 -4.29 -4.66 13.94
CA TRP A 219 -4.88 -3.40 13.47
C TRP A 219 -4.79 -2.26 14.48
N HIS A 220 -4.39 -2.52 15.74
CA HIS A 220 -4.04 -1.49 16.71
C HIS A 220 -2.84 -0.63 16.29
N TYR A 221 -1.99 -1.13 15.39
CA TYR A 221 -0.86 -0.36 14.84
C TYR A 221 -1.23 0.48 13.61
N ALA A 222 -2.41 0.28 13.02
CA ALA A 222 -2.85 1.05 11.87
C ALA A 222 -3.16 2.51 12.29
N PRO A 223 -2.94 3.50 11.40
CA PRO A 223 -3.13 4.90 11.75
C PRO A 223 -4.60 5.28 11.97
N PHE A 224 -5.55 4.58 11.33
CA PHE A 224 -6.97 4.90 11.42
C PHE A 224 -7.82 3.70 11.80
N ASP A 225 -8.96 3.95 12.44
CA ASP A 225 -10.01 2.97 12.69
C ASP A 225 -11.00 2.85 11.51
N LEU A 226 -12.01 1.98 11.63
CA LEU A 226 -13.07 1.83 10.62
C LEU A 226 -13.91 3.08 10.39
N ALA A 227 -13.97 4.00 11.35
CA ALA A 227 -14.63 5.29 11.20
C ALA A 227 -13.71 6.33 10.52
N GLY A 228 -12.45 5.98 10.22
CA GLY A 228 -11.44 6.87 9.66
C GLY A 228 -10.89 7.86 10.69
N GLN A 229 -11.06 7.58 11.98
CA GLN A 229 -10.50 8.39 13.06
C GLN A 229 -9.09 7.91 13.40
N LEU A 230 -8.21 8.85 13.75
CA LEU A 230 -6.84 8.52 14.16
C LEU A 230 -6.85 7.60 15.40
N GLN A 231 -6.06 6.53 15.33
CA GLN A 231 -5.76 5.66 16.47
C GLN A 231 -4.51 6.18 17.19
N ASN A 232 -4.48 6.07 18.53
CA ASN A 232 -3.38 6.56 19.38
C ASN A 232 -2.34 5.46 19.64
#